data_AF-A0A524EGU7-F1
#
_entry.id   AF-A0A524EGU7-F1
#
_cell.length_a   1.000
_cell.length_b   1.000
_cell.length_c   1.000
_cell.angle_alpha   90.00
_cell.angle_beta   90.00
_cell.angle_gamma   90.00
#
_symmetry.space_group_name_H-M   'P 1'
#
loop_
_entity.id
_entity.type
_entity.pdbx_description
1 polymer ?
#
loop_
_entity_poly.entity_id
_entity_poly.type
_entity_poly.pdbx_seq_one_letter_code
_entity_poly.pdbx_strand_id
1 'polypeptide(L)'
;MLASRQAYTQTFRILGAASESLTHVLIISGVIAFMVFIAGMVRERKRTDSPSGIFKRKPLLVPAIAFILTALLVMSFFPIPMSDYYGRNEIQENINGIETIDFTVYDSIFYSNTLDVTVAEILDFNESLHVELEGYANDTLTINSTFIINGTGGGPIITHHEFSIPLQPGSYELITKVSWYEDGVEIGGPTSVNVILSQPMASGMFNEVLQWQTYQFLLLVLSIFLLILGLYITTEKKTRAKEGYERRWDLLPYG
;
A
#
# COMPACT_ATOMS: atom_id res chain seq x y z
N MET A 1 -25.64 -22.25 -9.39
CA MET A 1 -26.32 -21.48 -8.31
C MET A 1 -25.42 -21.13 -7.13
N LEU A 2 -24.38 -21.90 -6.80
CA LEU A 2 -23.43 -21.55 -5.73
C LEU A 2 -22.49 -20.37 -6.11
N ALA A 3 -21.96 -20.36 -7.33
CA ALA A 3 -21.09 -19.27 -7.82
C ALA A 3 -21.78 -17.89 -7.85
N SER A 4 -23.07 -17.83 -8.17
CA SER A 4 -23.83 -16.58 -8.20
C SER A 4 -24.14 -16.03 -6.81
N ARG A 5 -24.24 -16.89 -5.77
CA ARG A 5 -24.39 -16.45 -4.39
C ARG A 5 -23.08 -15.90 -3.83
N GLN A 6 -21.95 -16.56 -4.10
CA GLN A 6 -20.63 -16.09 -3.69
C GLN A 6 -20.29 -14.72 -4.27
N ALA A 7 -20.54 -14.51 -5.58
CA ALA A 7 -20.34 -13.23 -6.24
C ALA A 7 -21.16 -12.10 -5.58
N TYR A 8 -22.42 -12.35 -5.24
CA TYR A 8 -23.30 -11.35 -4.63
C TYR A 8 -22.87 -10.95 -3.21
N THR A 9 -22.42 -11.90 -2.39
CA THR A 9 -21.87 -11.61 -1.06
C THR A 9 -20.56 -10.84 -1.11
N GLN A 10 -19.71 -11.08 -2.12
CA GLN A 10 -18.47 -10.33 -2.29
C GLN A 10 -18.75 -8.87 -2.69
N THR A 11 -19.62 -8.62 -3.67
CA THR A 11 -19.96 -7.25 -4.08
C THR A 11 -20.53 -6.42 -2.93
N PHE A 12 -21.37 -7.00 -2.08
CA PHE A 12 -21.96 -6.29 -0.95
C PHE A 12 -20.94 -5.95 0.14
N ARG A 13 -19.99 -6.85 0.41
CA ARG A 13 -18.86 -6.58 1.33
C ARG A 13 -17.94 -5.49 0.81
N ILE A 14 -17.62 -5.50 -0.48
CA ILE A 14 -16.78 -4.49 -1.13
C ILE A 14 -17.43 -3.11 -1.07
N LEU A 15 -18.75 -3.02 -1.30
CA LEU A 15 -19.48 -1.76 -1.18
C LEU A 15 -19.47 -1.21 0.26
N GLY A 16 -19.60 -2.11 1.25
CA GLY A 16 -19.49 -1.78 2.67
C GLY A 16 -18.11 -1.19 2.99
N ALA A 17 -17.04 -1.91 2.64
CA ALA A 17 -15.68 -1.49 2.92
C ALA A 17 -15.33 -0.16 2.22
N ALA A 18 -15.72 0.02 0.95
CA ALA A 18 -15.53 1.28 0.21
C ALA A 18 -16.21 2.46 0.92
N SER A 19 -17.44 2.25 1.40
CA SER A 19 -18.21 3.28 2.11
C SER A 19 -17.58 3.63 3.47
N GLU A 20 -17.07 2.63 4.19
CA GLU A 20 -16.41 2.82 5.48
C GLU A 20 -15.11 3.60 5.33
N SER A 21 -14.28 3.27 4.33
CA SER A 21 -13.03 4.00 4.18
C SER A 21 -13.21 5.39 3.53
N LEU A 22 -14.23 5.59 2.67
CA LEU A 22 -14.66 6.94 2.28
C LEU A 22 -15.07 7.76 3.52
N THR A 23 -15.81 7.15 4.45
CA THR A 23 -16.21 7.79 5.70
C THR A 23 -15.00 8.21 6.53
N HIS A 24 -13.96 7.37 6.62
CA HIS A 24 -12.70 7.73 7.29
C HIS A 24 -12.00 8.92 6.64
N VAL A 25 -11.90 8.96 5.31
CA VAL A 25 -11.32 10.13 4.60
C VAL A 25 -12.10 11.39 4.91
N LEU A 26 -13.43 11.33 4.83
CA LEU A 26 -14.29 12.48 5.07
C LEU A 26 -14.14 12.98 6.52
N ILE A 27 -14.06 12.08 7.50
CA ILE A 27 -13.87 12.42 8.91
C ILE A 27 -12.51 13.08 9.13
N ILE A 28 -11.41 12.44 8.72
CA ILE A 28 -10.05 12.96 8.96
C ILE A 28 -9.85 14.31 8.25
N SER A 29 -10.26 14.39 6.98
CA SER A 29 -10.15 15.60 6.18
C SER A 29 -11.04 16.72 6.70
N GLY A 30 -12.25 16.38 7.17
CA GLY A 30 -13.19 17.30 7.79
C GLY A 30 -12.65 17.88 9.10
N VAL A 31 -12.08 17.04 9.96
CA VAL A 31 -11.46 17.47 11.24
C VAL A 31 -10.30 18.43 10.98
N ILE A 32 -9.43 18.14 10.02
CA ILE A 32 -8.30 19.01 9.68
C ILE A 32 -8.79 20.33 9.06
N ALA A 33 -9.76 20.29 8.14
CA ALA A 33 -10.37 21.48 7.57
C ALA A 33 -11.01 22.39 8.64
N PHE A 34 -11.68 21.78 9.63
CA PHE A 34 -12.28 22.48 10.75
C PHE A 34 -11.23 23.12 11.67
N MET A 35 -10.12 22.42 11.96
CA MET A 35 -9.00 22.99 12.71
C MET A 35 -8.38 24.19 11.98
N VAL A 36 -8.17 24.08 10.65
CA VAL A 36 -7.67 25.19 9.82
C VAL A 36 -8.64 26.37 9.83
N PHE A 37 -9.95 26.12 9.82
CA PHE A 37 -10.98 27.15 9.93
C PHE A 37 -10.89 27.90 11.28
N ILE A 38 -10.82 27.17 12.40
CA ILE A 38 -10.68 27.77 13.74
C ILE A 38 -9.39 28.59 13.83
N ALA A 39 -8.26 28.03 13.40
CA ALA A 39 -6.97 28.71 13.41
C ALA A 39 -7.00 30.00 12.56
N GLY A 40 -7.67 29.95 11.41
CA GLY A 40 -7.91 31.11 10.56
C GLY A 40 -8.73 32.20 11.26
N MET A 41 -9.85 31.84 11.91
CA MET A 41 -10.66 32.79 12.67
C MET A 41 -9.90 33.42 13.83
N VAL A 42 -9.14 32.63 14.60
CA VAL A 42 -8.33 33.13 15.72
C VAL A 42 -7.24 34.09 15.24
N ARG A 43 -6.58 33.77 14.12
CA ARG A 43 -5.55 34.62 13.51
C ARG A 43 -6.14 35.94 13.00
N GLU A 44 -7.34 35.89 12.42
CA GLU A 44 -8.01 37.08 11.90
C GLU A 44 -8.44 38.04 13.02
N ARG A 45 -8.93 37.49 14.13
CA ARG A 45 -9.29 38.28 15.32
C ARG A 45 -8.10 39.06 15.91
N LYS A 46 -6.87 38.53 15.74
CA LYS A 46 -5.63 39.18 16.20
C LYS A 46 -5.06 40.20 15.19
N ARG A 47 -5.54 40.22 13.94
CA ARG A 47 -5.07 41.13 12.88
C ARG A 47 -6.15 42.16 12.53
N THR A 48 -6.37 43.11 13.41
CA THR A 48 -7.31 44.23 13.19
C THR A 48 -6.94 45.10 11.99
N ASP A 49 -5.64 45.27 11.68
CA ASP A 49 -5.20 46.36 10.79
C ASP A 49 -4.86 45.95 9.34
N SER A 50 -5.09 44.69 8.93
CA SER A 50 -4.81 44.27 7.55
C SER A 50 -6.09 44.19 6.70
N PRO A 51 -6.27 45.05 5.67
CA PRO A 51 -7.44 45.05 4.80
C PRO A 51 -7.38 44.03 3.63
N SER A 52 -6.31 43.23 3.52
CA SER A 52 -6.05 42.40 2.33
C SER A 52 -6.00 40.89 2.56
N GLY A 53 -6.31 40.40 3.76
CA GLY A 53 -6.32 38.97 4.08
C GLY A 53 -7.32 38.18 3.22
N ILE A 54 -6.85 37.10 2.58
CA ILE A 54 -7.70 36.17 1.81
C ILE A 54 -8.85 35.63 2.67
N PHE A 55 -8.60 35.43 3.98
CA PHE A 55 -9.59 34.93 4.94
C PHE A 55 -10.77 35.90 5.16
N LYS A 56 -10.54 37.22 5.21
CA LYS A 56 -11.65 38.21 5.29
C LYS A 56 -12.55 38.17 4.06
N ARG A 57 -11.97 37.95 2.88
CA ARG A 57 -12.70 37.99 1.60
C ARG A 57 -13.40 36.67 1.29
N LYS A 58 -12.81 35.55 1.70
CA LYS A 58 -13.27 34.20 1.41
C LYS A 58 -12.94 33.26 2.59
N PRO A 59 -13.67 33.36 3.71
CA PRO A 59 -13.37 32.61 4.93
C PRO A 59 -13.48 31.09 4.74
N LEU A 60 -14.27 30.64 3.76
CA LEU A 60 -14.45 29.22 3.44
C LEU A 60 -13.44 28.65 2.43
N LEU A 61 -12.66 29.50 1.76
CA LEU A 61 -11.74 29.01 0.71
C LEU A 61 -10.58 28.22 1.30
N VAL A 62 -9.95 28.75 2.37
CA VAL A 62 -8.80 28.11 3.01
C VAL A 62 -9.16 26.75 3.63
N PRO A 63 -10.25 26.59 4.41
CA PRO A 63 -10.62 25.27 4.91
C PRO A 63 -11.06 24.31 3.79
N ALA A 64 -11.66 24.80 2.69
CA ALA A 64 -11.97 23.94 1.55
C ALA A 64 -10.71 23.41 0.84
N ILE A 65 -9.69 24.26 0.65
CA ILE A 65 -8.39 23.82 0.10
C ILE A 65 -7.74 22.82 1.07
N ALA A 66 -7.74 23.11 2.37
CA ALA A 66 -7.20 22.20 3.38
C ALA A 66 -7.94 20.86 3.38
N PHE A 67 -9.26 20.86 3.29
CA PHE A 67 -10.08 19.65 3.15
C PHE A 67 -9.64 18.82 1.95
N ILE A 68 -9.56 19.43 0.75
CA ILE A 68 -9.21 18.71 -0.48
C ILE A 68 -7.78 18.17 -0.40
N LEU A 69 -6.81 18.97 0.06
CA LEU A 69 -5.42 18.51 0.20
C LEU A 69 -5.29 17.38 1.21
N THR A 70 -6.01 17.47 2.33
CA THR A 70 -6.02 16.41 3.33
C THR A 70 -6.69 15.16 2.80
N ALA A 71 -7.83 15.29 2.12
CA ALA A 71 -8.52 14.16 1.51
C ALA A 71 -7.64 13.46 0.48
N LEU A 72 -6.88 14.23 -0.31
CA LEU A 72 -5.90 13.69 -1.24
C LEU A 72 -4.77 12.94 -0.52
N LEU A 73 -4.18 13.54 0.53
CA LEU A 73 -3.13 12.89 1.30
C LEU A 73 -3.64 11.61 1.95
N VAL A 74 -4.80 11.65 2.62
CA VAL A 74 -5.39 10.49 3.27
C VAL A 74 -5.72 9.41 2.23
N MET A 75 -6.28 9.76 1.07
CA MET A 75 -6.49 8.79 0.00
C MET A 75 -5.17 8.23 -0.55
N SER A 76 -4.06 8.97 -0.55
CA SER A 76 -2.75 8.47 -0.97
C SER A 76 -2.11 7.52 0.05
N PHE A 77 -2.38 7.72 1.33
CA PHE A 77 -1.79 6.92 2.42
C PHE A 77 -2.65 5.74 2.86
N PHE A 78 -3.97 5.83 2.67
CA PHE A 78 -4.90 4.76 3.03
C PHE A 78 -5.41 4.11 1.73
N PRO A 79 -5.07 2.83 1.47
CA PRO A 79 -5.71 2.10 0.40
C PRO A 79 -7.17 1.81 0.79
N ILE A 80 -8.10 2.53 0.17
CA ILE A 80 -9.54 2.42 0.38
C ILE A 80 -10.12 1.63 -0.80
N PRO A 81 -10.86 0.52 -0.62
CA PRO A 81 -10.97 -0.41 0.50
C PRO A 81 -10.04 -1.60 0.28
N MET A 82 -8.87 -1.50 0.88
CA MET A 82 -7.89 -2.57 0.92
C MET A 82 -7.36 -2.63 2.36
N SER A 83 -8.24 -2.43 3.35
CA SER A 83 -7.87 -2.49 4.77
C SER A 83 -7.14 -3.77 5.13
N ASP A 84 -7.46 -4.84 4.40
CA ASP A 84 -6.96 -6.19 4.62
C ASP A 84 -5.84 -6.54 3.62
N TYR A 85 -5.45 -5.62 2.74
CA TYR A 85 -4.29 -5.76 1.86
C TYR A 85 -3.11 -4.98 2.45
N TYR A 86 -2.11 -5.72 2.91
CA TYR A 86 -0.90 -5.23 3.55
C TYR A 86 0.28 -5.09 2.58
N GLY A 87 0.07 -5.23 1.26
CA GLY A 87 1.14 -5.27 0.26
C GLY A 87 1.63 -6.69 -0.03
N ARG A 88 2.83 -6.83 -0.60
CA ARG A 88 3.46 -8.15 -0.78
C ARG A 88 3.84 -8.69 0.59
N ASN A 89 3.25 -9.81 1.00
CA ASN A 89 3.61 -10.49 2.24
C ASN A 89 4.76 -11.46 1.97
N GLU A 90 5.98 -10.95 2.07
CA GLU A 90 7.18 -11.68 1.74
C GLU A 90 8.31 -11.33 2.69
N ILE A 91 9.07 -12.36 3.07
CA ILE A 91 10.32 -12.25 3.82
C ILE A 91 11.39 -12.95 2.98
N GLN A 92 12.53 -12.30 2.81
CA GLN A 92 13.69 -12.86 2.12
C GLN A 92 14.87 -12.83 3.09
N GLU A 93 15.41 -14.01 3.40
CA GLU A 93 16.54 -14.16 4.32
C GLU A 93 17.63 -15.03 3.69
N ASN A 94 18.85 -14.86 4.22
CA ASN A 94 20.03 -15.62 3.86
C ASN A 94 20.39 -16.54 5.03
N ILE A 95 20.05 -17.81 4.91
CA ILE A 95 20.07 -18.77 6.01
C ILE A 95 21.39 -19.53 6.05
N ASN A 96 22.04 -19.52 7.22
CA ASN A 96 23.32 -20.20 7.48
C ASN A 96 23.13 -21.37 8.45
N GLY A 97 22.60 -22.48 7.95
CA GLY A 97 22.32 -23.66 8.77
C GLY A 97 20.91 -23.61 9.35
N ILE A 98 20.72 -23.11 10.57
CA ILE A 98 19.41 -23.10 11.25
C ILE A 98 19.01 -21.68 11.62
N GLU A 99 17.84 -21.25 11.15
CA GLU A 99 17.27 -19.95 11.51
C GLU A 99 15.78 -20.03 11.84
N THR A 100 15.36 -19.14 12.74
CA THR A 100 13.97 -18.97 13.16
C THR A 100 13.44 -17.66 12.58
N ILE A 101 12.33 -17.73 11.85
CA ILE A 101 11.70 -16.60 11.16
C ILE A 101 10.24 -16.50 11.62
N ASP A 102 9.85 -15.33 12.11
CA ASP A 102 8.44 -15.04 12.39
C ASP A 102 7.71 -14.65 11.10
N PHE A 103 6.69 -15.41 10.73
CA PHE A 103 5.89 -15.17 9.52
C PHE A 103 4.40 -15.12 9.87
N THR A 104 3.68 -14.12 9.36
CA THR A 104 2.23 -14.00 9.58
C THR A 104 1.48 -14.25 8.28
N VAL A 105 0.58 -15.22 8.29
CA VAL A 105 -0.35 -15.53 7.20
C VAL A 105 -1.62 -14.74 7.43
N TYR A 106 -1.93 -13.79 6.55
CA TYR A 106 -3.08 -12.91 6.72
C TYR A 106 -4.40 -13.61 6.36
N ASP A 107 -5.44 -13.39 7.19
CA ASP A 107 -6.83 -13.81 6.90
C ASP A 107 -7.49 -12.75 6.03
N SER A 108 -7.21 -12.79 4.73
CA SER A 108 -7.67 -11.75 3.83
C SER A 108 -7.92 -12.31 2.44
N ILE A 109 -8.98 -11.80 1.80
CA ILE A 109 -9.36 -12.21 0.44
C ILE A 109 -8.28 -11.91 -0.60
N PHE A 110 -7.34 -11.02 -0.27
CA PHE A 110 -6.26 -10.64 -1.16
C PHE A 110 -5.13 -11.65 -1.19
N TYR A 111 -4.99 -12.50 -0.18
CA TYR A 111 -3.91 -13.47 -0.09
C TYR A 111 -4.43 -14.88 -0.26
N SER A 112 -3.60 -15.77 -0.79
CA SER A 112 -3.89 -17.20 -0.77
C SER A 112 -3.73 -17.74 0.66
N ASN A 113 -4.29 -18.93 0.88
CA ASN A 113 -4.02 -19.71 2.08
C ASN A 113 -2.81 -20.63 1.88
N THR A 114 -1.83 -20.20 1.09
CA THR A 114 -0.60 -20.95 0.84
C THR A 114 0.61 -20.12 1.25
N LEU A 115 1.65 -20.80 1.72
CA LEU A 115 2.99 -20.28 1.88
C LEU A 115 3.83 -20.85 0.75
N ASP A 116 4.32 -19.97 -0.11
CA ASP A 116 5.25 -20.31 -1.16
C ASP A 116 6.67 -20.10 -0.63
N VAL A 117 7.43 -21.19 -0.59
CA VAL A 117 8.83 -21.24 -0.19
C VAL A 117 9.67 -21.32 -1.46
N THR A 118 10.42 -20.27 -1.73
CA THR A 118 11.39 -20.26 -2.83
C THR A 118 12.79 -20.34 -2.27
N VAL A 119 13.57 -21.30 -2.73
CA VAL A 119 14.98 -21.45 -2.38
C VAL A 119 15.81 -21.21 -3.62
N ALA A 120 16.85 -20.38 -3.48
CA ALA A 120 17.79 -20.07 -4.54
C ALA A 120 19.22 -20.27 -4.06
N GLU A 121 19.94 -21.18 -4.72
CA GLU A 121 21.36 -21.44 -4.46
C GLU A 121 22.07 -21.85 -5.75
N ILE A 122 23.38 -21.62 -5.79
CA ILE A 122 24.26 -22.10 -6.86
C ILE A 122 24.80 -23.46 -6.44
N LEU A 123 24.45 -24.51 -7.20
CA LEU A 123 24.88 -25.88 -6.94
C LEU A 123 25.61 -26.47 -8.15
N ASP A 124 26.69 -27.19 -7.90
CA ASP A 124 27.41 -28.00 -8.89
C ASP A 124 26.70 -29.35 -9.13
N PHE A 125 27.11 -30.06 -10.20
CA PHE A 125 26.46 -31.27 -10.73
C PHE A 125 26.36 -32.46 -9.74
N ASN A 126 27.05 -32.37 -8.61
CA ASN A 126 27.17 -33.43 -7.61
C ASN A 126 26.61 -32.99 -6.25
N GLU A 127 26.12 -31.76 -6.19
CA GLU A 127 25.69 -31.12 -4.96
C GLU A 127 24.17 -31.19 -4.85
N SER A 128 23.71 -31.34 -3.62
CA SER A 128 22.31 -31.25 -3.29
C SER A 128 22.12 -30.50 -1.98
N LEU A 129 21.06 -29.73 -1.93
CA LEU A 129 20.68 -28.92 -0.80
C LEU A 129 19.39 -29.47 -0.22
N HIS A 130 19.42 -29.77 1.07
CA HIS A 130 18.24 -30.20 1.82
C HIS A 130 17.78 -29.04 2.69
N VAL A 131 16.57 -28.56 2.44
CA VAL A 131 15.93 -27.51 3.23
C VAL A 131 14.76 -28.13 3.99
N GLU A 132 14.90 -28.23 5.30
CA GLU A 132 13.81 -28.62 6.19
C GLU A 132 13.13 -27.36 6.72
N LEU A 133 11.80 -27.32 6.60
CA LEU A 133 10.97 -26.26 7.13
C LEU A 133 10.03 -26.86 8.17
N GLU A 134 10.23 -26.47 9.43
CA GLU A 134 9.31 -26.70 10.52
C GLU A 134 8.55 -25.40 10.80
N GLY A 135 7.27 -25.49 11.11
CA GLY A 135 6.46 -24.32 11.41
C GLY A 135 5.57 -24.57 12.60
N TYR A 136 5.62 -23.68 13.58
CA TYR A 136 4.91 -23.78 14.84
C TYR A 136 3.87 -22.66 14.94
N ALA A 137 2.62 -23.03 15.25
CA ALA A 137 1.57 -22.09 15.60
C ALA A 137 1.17 -22.34 17.06
N ASN A 138 1.36 -21.35 17.93
CA ASN A 138 1.13 -21.48 19.37
C ASN A 138 1.80 -22.74 19.97
N ASP A 139 3.13 -22.85 19.78
CA ASP A 139 3.97 -23.97 20.23
C ASP A 139 3.59 -25.37 19.68
N THR A 140 2.68 -25.43 18.69
CA THR A 140 2.25 -26.69 18.07
C THR A 140 2.85 -26.79 16.67
N LEU A 141 3.56 -27.88 16.37
CA LEU A 141 4.10 -28.15 15.04
C LEU A 141 2.95 -28.34 14.03
N THR A 142 2.82 -27.39 13.10
CA THR A 142 1.82 -27.39 12.03
C THR A 142 2.40 -27.69 10.66
N ILE A 143 3.69 -27.37 10.46
CA ILE A 143 4.40 -27.59 9.20
C ILE A 143 5.60 -28.47 9.48
N ASN A 144 5.77 -29.51 8.67
CA ASN A 144 7.00 -30.28 8.60
C ASN A 144 7.19 -30.68 7.14
N SER A 145 8.13 -30.04 6.46
CA SER A 145 8.39 -30.25 5.04
C SER A 145 9.88 -30.28 4.77
N THR A 146 10.30 -31.19 3.90
CA THR A 146 11.69 -31.31 3.48
C THR A 146 11.75 -31.15 1.97
N PHE A 147 12.61 -30.25 1.53
CA PHE A 147 12.83 -29.92 0.13
C PHE A 147 14.23 -30.38 -0.26
N ILE A 148 14.33 -31.16 -1.33
CA ILE A 148 15.60 -31.63 -1.87
C ILE A 148 15.80 -30.93 -3.21
N ILE A 149 16.87 -30.16 -3.30
CA ILE A 149 17.23 -29.36 -4.46
C ILE A 149 18.54 -29.93 -4.99
N ASN A 150 18.55 -30.41 -6.23
CA ASN A 150 19.73 -31.03 -6.84
C ASN A 150 20.37 -30.07 -7.82
N GLY A 151 21.70 -30.03 -7.86
CA GLY A 151 22.44 -29.32 -8.89
C GLY A 151 22.09 -29.84 -10.29
N THR A 152 21.80 -28.91 -11.20
CA THR A 152 21.50 -29.25 -12.60
C THR A 152 22.80 -29.15 -13.38
N GLY A 153 23.27 -30.25 -13.97
CA GLY A 153 24.61 -30.31 -14.58
C GLY A 153 24.88 -29.23 -15.63
N GLY A 154 26.09 -28.66 -15.63
CA GLY A 154 26.49 -27.61 -16.59
C GLY A 154 27.33 -26.47 -16.03
N GLY A 155 27.64 -26.46 -14.73
CA GLY A 155 28.35 -25.39 -14.02
C GLY A 155 27.46 -24.73 -12.96
N PRO A 156 27.93 -23.65 -12.31
CA PRO A 156 27.17 -22.96 -11.27
C PRO A 156 25.90 -22.34 -11.86
N ILE A 157 24.75 -22.95 -11.59
CA ILE A 157 23.42 -22.44 -12.00
C ILE A 157 22.62 -22.14 -10.74
N ILE A 158 22.02 -20.94 -10.70
CA ILE A 158 21.05 -20.59 -9.66
C ILE A 158 19.82 -21.48 -9.87
N THR A 159 19.61 -22.41 -8.94
CA THR A 159 18.48 -23.32 -9.00
C THR A 159 17.36 -22.73 -8.16
N HIS A 160 16.22 -22.42 -8.79
CA HIS A 160 15.02 -21.93 -8.13
C HIS A 160 14.02 -23.06 -7.96
N HIS A 161 13.67 -23.38 -6.73
CA HIS A 161 12.57 -24.29 -6.43
C HIS A 161 11.49 -23.57 -5.63
N GLU A 162 10.25 -23.69 -6.09
CA GLU A 162 9.07 -23.12 -5.45
C GLU A 162 8.20 -24.26 -4.90
N PHE A 163 7.88 -24.17 -3.61
CA PHE A 163 7.05 -25.15 -2.92
C PHE A 163 5.88 -24.44 -2.25
N SER A 164 4.67 -24.97 -2.40
CA SER A 164 3.46 -24.34 -1.86
C SER A 164 2.87 -25.19 -0.74
N ILE A 165 2.77 -24.62 0.46
CA ILE A 165 2.25 -25.29 1.66
C ILE A 165 0.93 -24.63 2.07
N PRO A 166 -0.19 -25.37 2.19
CA PRO A 166 -1.44 -24.80 2.66
C PRO A 166 -1.37 -24.47 4.15
N LEU A 167 -1.64 -23.20 4.52
CA LEU A 167 -1.66 -22.73 5.90
C LEU A 167 -2.97 -22.02 6.24
N GLN A 168 -3.38 -22.14 7.49
CA GLN A 168 -4.46 -21.31 8.02
C GLN A 168 -3.91 -19.92 8.37
N PRO A 169 -4.73 -18.87 8.31
CA PRO A 169 -4.31 -17.56 8.79
C PRO A 169 -3.86 -17.58 10.25
N GLY A 170 -2.80 -16.84 10.56
CA GLY A 170 -2.19 -16.79 11.89
C GLY A 170 -0.71 -16.43 11.87
N SER A 171 -0.12 -16.29 13.04
CA SER A 171 1.33 -16.10 13.20
C SER A 171 2.01 -17.44 13.41
N TYR A 172 3.13 -17.63 12.72
CA TYR A 172 3.93 -18.86 12.72
C TYR A 172 5.38 -18.51 13.06
N GLU A 173 5.98 -19.35 13.90
CA GLU A 173 7.42 -19.42 14.08
C GLU A 173 7.95 -20.50 13.13
N LEU A 174 8.69 -20.10 12.10
CA LEU A 174 9.23 -20.98 11.07
C LEU A 174 10.70 -21.26 11.36
N ILE A 175 11.04 -22.52 11.61
CA ILE A 175 12.42 -22.97 11.78
C ILE A 175 12.86 -23.60 10.46
N THR A 176 13.82 -22.95 9.80
CA THR A 176 14.40 -23.45 8.56
C THR A 176 15.77 -24.03 8.86
N LYS A 177 16.00 -25.28 8.45
CA LYS A 177 17.29 -25.97 8.57
C LYS A 177 17.80 -26.31 7.19
N VAL A 178 19.07 -26.06 6.97
CA VAL A 178 19.71 -26.22 5.67
C VAL A 178 20.94 -27.10 5.83
N SER A 179 20.96 -28.22 5.11
CA SER A 179 22.09 -29.15 5.04
C SER A 179 22.57 -29.30 3.59
N TRP A 180 23.88 -29.30 3.40
CA TRP A 180 24.52 -29.48 2.09
C TRP A 180 25.11 -30.87 1.97
N TYR A 181 24.88 -31.50 0.82
CA TYR A 181 25.46 -32.78 0.46
C TYR A 181 26.23 -32.68 -0.85
N GLU A 182 27.42 -33.28 -0.90
CA GLU A 182 28.20 -33.49 -2.12
C GLU A 182 28.42 -35.00 -2.27
N ASP A 183 28.06 -35.55 -3.43
CA ASP A 183 28.09 -37.00 -3.68
C ASP A 183 27.34 -37.83 -2.61
N GLY A 184 26.28 -37.25 -2.03
CA GLY A 184 25.46 -37.86 -0.98
C GLY A 184 26.09 -37.86 0.42
N VAL A 185 27.24 -37.22 0.62
CA VAL A 185 27.89 -37.03 1.92
C VAL A 185 27.66 -35.60 2.39
N GLU A 186 27.25 -35.43 3.64
CA GLU A 186 27.08 -34.10 4.24
C GLU A 186 28.46 -33.45 4.42
N ILE A 187 28.72 -32.35 3.68
CA ILE A 187 30.04 -31.68 3.68
C ILE A 187 30.12 -30.48 4.63
N GLY A 188 29.02 -30.18 5.34
CA GLY A 188 28.87 -29.01 6.23
C GLY A 188 27.72 -28.12 5.78
N GLY A 189 27.45 -27.04 6.52
CA GLY A 189 26.40 -26.09 6.14
C GLY A 189 26.85 -25.16 5.01
N PRO A 190 25.94 -24.73 4.11
CA PRO A 190 26.21 -23.64 3.17
C PRO A 190 26.71 -22.38 3.87
N THR A 191 27.48 -21.58 3.14
CA THR A 191 27.89 -20.24 3.62
C THR A 191 26.72 -19.27 3.69
N SER A 192 25.68 -19.46 2.86
CA SER A 192 24.40 -18.74 2.90
C SER A 192 23.46 -19.19 1.79
N VAL A 193 22.25 -19.66 2.14
CA VAL A 193 21.18 -19.97 1.17
C VAL A 193 20.12 -18.90 1.18
N ASN A 194 19.75 -18.40 0.00
CA ASN A 194 18.66 -17.44 -0.11
C ASN A 194 17.31 -18.16 -0.07
N VAL A 195 16.54 -17.88 0.99
CA VAL A 195 15.18 -18.40 1.18
C VAL A 195 14.20 -17.25 1.16
N ILE A 196 13.18 -17.36 0.32
CA ILE A 196 12.08 -16.42 0.20
C ILE A 196 10.82 -17.13 0.66
N LEU A 197 10.18 -16.59 1.69
CA LEU A 197 8.91 -17.04 2.22
C LEU A 197 7.86 -16.01 1.81
N SER A 198 6.87 -16.43 1.03
CA SER A 198 5.86 -15.50 0.53
C SER A 198 4.46 -16.08 0.63
N GLN A 199 3.49 -15.26 1.02
CA GLN A 199 2.08 -15.58 0.89
C GLN A 199 1.60 -14.96 -0.43
N PRO A 200 1.39 -15.74 -1.50
CA PRO A 200 1.07 -15.18 -2.80
C PRO A 200 -0.32 -14.55 -2.76
N MET A 201 -0.57 -13.69 -3.74
CA MET A 201 -1.87 -13.04 -3.86
C MET A 201 -2.92 -14.05 -4.36
N ALA A 202 -4.14 -13.97 -3.83
CA ALA A 202 -5.23 -14.83 -4.27
C ALA A 202 -5.51 -14.64 -5.77
N SER A 203 -5.79 -15.75 -6.46
CA SER A 203 -6.06 -15.72 -7.89
C SER A 203 -7.24 -14.79 -8.21
N GLY A 204 -7.05 -13.90 -9.20
CA GLY A 204 -8.05 -12.93 -9.63
C GLY A 204 -8.00 -11.59 -8.91
N MET A 205 -7.34 -11.49 -7.74
CA MET A 205 -7.27 -10.23 -6.99
C MET A 205 -6.31 -9.22 -7.62
N PHE A 206 -5.39 -9.65 -8.48
CA PHE A 206 -4.41 -8.75 -9.09
C PHE A 206 -5.04 -7.65 -9.93
N ASN A 207 -6.00 -8.02 -10.76
CA ASN A 207 -6.73 -7.06 -11.57
C ASN A 207 -7.53 -6.09 -10.70
N GLU A 208 -8.07 -6.57 -9.58
CA GLU A 208 -8.82 -5.72 -8.64
C GLU A 208 -7.89 -4.70 -7.94
N VAL A 209 -6.75 -5.16 -7.41
CA VAL A 209 -5.73 -4.27 -6.80
C VAL A 209 -5.27 -3.21 -7.81
N LEU A 210 -4.99 -3.62 -9.04
CA LEU A 210 -4.57 -2.73 -10.11
C LEU A 210 -5.65 -1.69 -10.48
N GLN A 211 -6.92 -2.11 -10.56
CA GLN A 211 -8.04 -1.21 -10.84
C GLN A 211 -8.20 -0.16 -9.74
N TRP A 212 -8.13 -0.57 -8.47
CA TRP A 212 -8.20 0.35 -7.34
C TRP A 212 -7.06 1.38 -7.34
N GLN A 213 -5.82 0.95 -7.57
CA GLN A 213 -4.69 1.87 -7.71
C GLN A 213 -4.88 2.84 -8.88
N THR A 214 -5.44 2.36 -10.00
CA THR A 214 -5.75 3.20 -11.15
C THR A 214 -6.83 4.25 -10.82
N TYR A 215 -7.90 3.86 -10.12
CA TYR A 215 -8.94 4.80 -9.71
C TYR A 215 -8.42 5.84 -8.72
N GLN A 216 -7.60 5.42 -7.75
CA GLN A 216 -6.94 6.31 -6.80
C GLN A 216 -6.06 7.33 -7.55
N PHE A 217 -5.26 6.89 -8.52
CA PHE A 217 -4.44 7.77 -9.35
C PHE A 217 -5.29 8.77 -10.15
N LEU A 218 -6.34 8.30 -10.84
CA LEU A 218 -7.22 9.17 -11.63
C LEU A 218 -7.94 10.21 -10.77
N LEU A 219 -8.44 9.81 -9.59
CA LEU A 219 -9.09 10.71 -8.64
C LEU A 219 -8.10 11.77 -8.13
N LEU A 220 -6.86 11.38 -7.84
CA LEU A 220 -5.81 12.30 -7.43
C LEU A 220 -5.48 13.32 -8.54
N VAL A 221 -5.29 12.86 -9.77
CA VAL A 221 -5.05 13.73 -10.93
C VAL A 221 -6.22 14.70 -11.14
N LEU A 222 -7.47 14.19 -11.14
CA LEU A 222 -8.66 15.02 -11.29
C LEU A 222 -8.77 16.09 -10.20
N SER A 223 -8.47 15.74 -8.95
CA SER A 223 -8.51 16.67 -7.82
C SER A 223 -7.47 17.78 -7.95
N ILE A 224 -6.27 17.47 -8.43
CA ILE A 224 -5.24 18.47 -8.74
C ILE A 224 -5.73 19.42 -9.84
N PHE A 225 -6.33 18.90 -10.91
CA PHE A 225 -6.91 19.74 -11.97
C PHE A 225 -8.01 20.66 -11.45
N LEU A 226 -8.92 20.16 -10.60
CA LEU A 226 -9.98 20.97 -9.98
C LEU A 226 -9.41 22.06 -9.08
N LEU A 227 -8.35 21.78 -8.32
CA LEU A 227 -7.65 22.77 -7.51
C LEU A 227 -7.04 23.87 -8.38
N ILE A 228 -6.33 23.52 -9.46
CA ILE A 228 -5.72 24.49 -10.39
C ILE A 228 -6.80 25.36 -11.04
N LEU A 229 -7.88 24.75 -11.53
CA LEU A 229 -8.99 25.48 -12.15
C LEU A 229 -9.66 26.45 -11.16
N GLY A 230 -9.88 26.01 -9.92
CA GLY A 230 -10.43 26.85 -8.85
C GLY A 230 -9.54 28.06 -8.51
N LEU A 231 -8.22 27.87 -8.55
CA LEU A 231 -7.25 28.95 -8.39
C LEU A 231 -7.29 29.93 -9.58
N TYR A 232 -7.35 29.41 -10.82
CA TYR A 232 -7.39 30.22 -12.04
C TYR A 232 -8.64 31.11 -12.14
N ILE A 233 -9.84 30.57 -11.86
CA ILE A 233 -11.09 31.35 -11.86
C ILE A 233 -11.03 32.50 -10.84
N THR A 234 -10.30 32.31 -9.74
CA THR A 234 -10.14 33.35 -8.73
C THR A 234 -9.25 34.50 -9.20
N THR A 235 -8.31 34.27 -10.12
CA THR A 235 -7.41 35.32 -10.62
C THR A 235 -8.08 36.30 -11.59
N GLU A 236 -8.98 35.86 -12.47
CA GLU A 236 -9.59 36.74 -13.49
C GLU A 236 -10.44 37.90 -12.92
N LYS A 237 -11.11 37.68 -11.78
CA LYS A 237 -11.91 38.74 -11.14
C LYS A 237 -11.07 39.91 -10.63
N LYS A 238 -9.77 39.70 -10.34
CA LYS A 238 -8.86 40.78 -9.93
C LYS A 238 -8.44 41.67 -11.10
N THR A 239 -8.24 41.08 -12.28
CA THR A 239 -7.77 41.81 -13.47
C THR A 239 -8.85 42.75 -14.00
N ARG A 240 -10.11 42.28 -14.11
CA ARG A 240 -11.25 43.12 -14.54
C ARG A 240 -11.57 44.28 -13.58
N ALA A 241 -11.43 44.06 -12.28
CA ALA A 241 -11.65 45.11 -11.29
C ALA A 241 -10.59 46.22 -11.37
N LYS A 242 -9.35 45.88 -11.76
CA LYS A 242 -8.27 46.83 -11.95
C LYS A 242 -8.42 47.63 -13.25
N GLU A 243 -8.75 46.97 -14.36
CA GLU A 243 -9.02 47.63 -15.65
C GLU A 243 -10.23 48.57 -15.61
N GLY A 244 -11.29 48.19 -14.88
CA GLY A 244 -12.45 49.07 -14.68
C GLY A 244 -12.16 50.29 -13.81
N TYR A 245 -11.17 50.20 -12.91
CA TYR A 245 -10.73 51.33 -12.10
C TYR A 245 -9.87 52.28 -12.93
N GLU A 246 -8.91 51.76 -13.70
CA GLU A 246 -8.02 52.56 -14.57
C GLU A 246 -8.81 53.33 -15.65
N ARG A 247 -9.77 52.70 -16.35
CA ARG A 247 -10.63 53.41 -17.32
C ARG A 247 -11.49 54.53 -16.71
N ARG A 248 -11.77 54.50 -15.41
CA ARG A 248 -12.59 55.51 -14.74
C ARG A 248 -11.81 56.81 -14.49
N TRP A 249 -10.48 56.73 -14.41
CA TRP A 249 -9.60 57.89 -14.26
C TRP A 249 -9.30 58.56 -15.61
N ASP A 250 -9.32 57.81 -16.72
CA ASP A 250 -9.12 58.35 -18.07
C ASP A 250 -10.31 59.19 -18.60
N LEU A 251 -11.48 59.11 -17.93
CA LEU A 251 -12.70 59.84 -18.31
C LEU A 251 -12.94 61.11 -17.49
N LEU A 252 -12.06 61.45 -16.55
CA LEU A 252 -12.14 62.73 -15.85
C LEU A 252 -11.43 63.78 -16.71
N PRO A 253 -12.12 64.80 -17.22
CA PRO A 253 -11.48 65.86 -17.99
C PRO A 253 -10.48 66.56 -17.07
N TYR A 254 -9.22 66.60 -17.51
CA TYR A 254 -8.19 67.44 -16.90
C TYR A 254 -8.69 68.89 -16.94
N GLY A 255 -9.12 69.39 -15.77
CA GLY A 255 -9.39 70.80 -15.52
C GLY A 255 -8.18 71.46 -14.90
#